data_AF-A0AAW1X9C3-F1
#
_entry.id   AF-A0AAW1X9C3-F1
#
_cell.length_a   1.000
_cell.length_b   1.000
_cell.length_c   1.000
_cell.angle_alpha   90.00
_cell.angle_beta   90.00
_cell.angle_gamma   90.00
#
_symmetry.space_group_name_H-M   'P 1'
#
loop_
_entity.id
_entity.type
_entity.pdbx_description
1 polymer ?
#
loop_
_entity_poly.entity_id
_entity_poly.type
_entity_poly.pdbx_seq_one_letter_code
_entity_poly.pdbx_strand_id
1 'polypeptide(L)'
;MEDPIPSSEPHDLNAVKRQVRELEEILERCRRDNDSESSPSDSQGLLRDCGLFLQSRVEKIVSDCSDVGLLGDQDFEAYLGHFEQELSSVEADSAKVSSEIEGLIRTHEEGFVFADFNRLNVDIGQLKCSLEFVGLQDLEKEKLGADADYLTYGKDQSDLMNMNEDKFKLLELENQIDKNHIVLKSLQDLECKLKWLDATEQFEDAFSGLKVISFEENCIRLSLRTYIPKLKGLSQQITEDVKSVNHELLLELLEGTMDLSNVEIFPNDVFIRDILDAAKSSSKYSLQWFVTKVQDRIAKHHGATSGGECK
;
A
#
# COMPACT_ATOMS: atom_id res chain seq x y z
N MET A 1 -45.78 -4.76 23.57
CA MET A 1 -45.28 -5.99 24.23
C MET A 1 -45.56 -7.09 23.24
N GLU A 2 -44.59 -7.38 22.39
CA GLU A 2 -44.61 -8.49 21.43
C GLU A 2 -43.37 -9.31 21.72
N ASP A 3 -43.57 -10.62 21.85
CA ASP A 3 -42.61 -11.60 22.34
C ASP A 3 -41.41 -11.75 21.38
N PRO A 4 -40.21 -12.07 21.91
CA PRO A 4 -39.05 -12.33 21.07
C PRO A 4 -39.19 -13.71 20.40
N ILE A 5 -39.06 -13.71 19.08
CA ILE A 5 -38.93 -14.92 18.24
C ILE A 5 -37.66 -15.67 18.69
N PRO A 6 -37.73 -16.98 18.98
CA PRO A 6 -36.57 -17.73 19.44
C PRO A 6 -35.55 -17.80 18.30
N SER A 7 -34.32 -17.34 18.55
CA SER A 7 -33.24 -17.43 17.58
C SER A 7 -32.98 -18.90 17.27
N SER A 8 -33.21 -19.30 16.03
CA SER A 8 -32.77 -20.57 15.47
C SER A 8 -31.25 -20.64 15.55
N GLU A 9 -30.75 -21.61 16.31
CA GLU A 9 -29.33 -21.93 16.43
C GLU A 9 -28.71 -22.12 15.03
N PRO A 10 -27.47 -21.65 14.78
CA PRO A 10 -26.80 -21.88 13.52
C PRO A 10 -26.60 -23.39 13.36
N HIS A 11 -27.30 -24.00 12.40
CA HIS A 11 -27.18 -25.41 12.11
C HIS A 11 -25.71 -25.75 11.80
N ASP A 12 -25.09 -26.44 12.76
CA ASP A 12 -23.66 -26.71 12.80
C ASP A 12 -23.28 -27.57 11.59
N LEU A 13 -22.54 -26.98 10.65
CA LEU A 13 -21.95 -27.68 9.51
C LEU A 13 -21.12 -28.89 9.96
N ASN A 14 -20.59 -28.86 11.19
CA ASN A 14 -19.90 -30.00 11.77
C ASN A 14 -20.85 -31.11 12.21
N ALA A 15 -22.10 -30.82 12.57
CA ALA A 15 -23.13 -31.81 12.83
C ALA A 15 -23.51 -32.56 11.53
N VAL A 16 -23.67 -31.85 10.42
CA VAL A 16 -23.92 -32.47 9.10
C VAL A 16 -22.73 -33.33 8.67
N LYS A 17 -21.49 -32.82 8.79
CA LYS A 17 -20.27 -33.59 8.48
C LYS A 17 -20.11 -34.83 9.37
N ARG A 18 -20.49 -34.73 10.65
CA ARG A 18 -20.50 -35.86 11.58
C ARG A 18 -21.50 -36.92 11.16
N GLN A 19 -22.70 -36.51 10.77
CA GLN A 19 -23.75 -37.42 10.31
C GLN A 19 -23.38 -38.14 9.01
N VAL A 20 -22.72 -37.47 8.06
CA VAL A 20 -22.21 -38.10 6.84
C VAL A 20 -21.14 -39.16 7.16
N ARG A 21 -20.24 -38.87 8.10
CA ARG A 21 -19.20 -39.83 8.52
C ARG A 21 -19.79 -41.06 9.23
N GLU A 22 -20.81 -40.88 10.06
CA GLU A 22 -21.51 -42.01 10.70
C GLU A 22 -22.18 -42.92 9.66
N LEU A 23 -22.74 -42.34 8.60
CA LEU A 23 -23.34 -43.07 7.47
C LEU A 23 -22.30 -43.89 6.71
N GLU A 24 -21.12 -43.31 6.43
CA GLU A 24 -19.99 -44.02 5.81
C GLU A 24 -19.52 -45.20 6.67
N GLU A 25 -19.46 -45.03 7.99
CA GLU A 25 -19.00 -46.07 8.91
C GLU A 25 -19.98 -47.25 9.00
N ILE A 26 -21.29 -46.97 8.96
CA ILE A 26 -22.33 -48.02 8.91
C ILE A 26 -22.26 -48.80 7.60
N LEU A 27 -22.08 -48.10 6.48
CA LEU A 27 -21.97 -48.71 5.15
C LEU A 27 -20.74 -49.62 5.05
N GLU A 28 -19.64 -49.25 5.69
CA GLU A 28 -18.41 -50.05 5.78
C GLU A 28 -18.52 -51.25 6.74
N ARG A 29 -19.39 -51.19 7.76
CA ARG A 29 -19.73 -52.36 8.60
C ARG A 29 -20.58 -53.37 7.82
N CYS A 30 -21.61 -52.90 7.11
CA CYS A 30 -22.44 -53.77 6.25
C CYS A 30 -21.63 -54.47 5.14
N ARG A 31 -20.55 -53.85 4.65
CA ARG A 31 -19.67 -54.46 3.64
C ARG A 31 -18.83 -55.61 4.21
N ARG A 32 -18.39 -55.51 5.48
CA ARG A 32 -17.53 -56.51 6.14
C ARG A 32 -18.28 -57.76 6.60
N ASP A 33 -19.56 -57.65 6.93
CA ASP A 33 -20.36 -58.78 7.42
C ASP A 33 -20.76 -59.78 6.30
N ASN A 34 -20.50 -59.45 5.02
CA ASN A 34 -20.76 -60.37 3.89
C ASN A 34 -19.73 -61.51 3.74
N ASP A 35 -18.63 -61.49 4.51
CA ASP A 35 -17.58 -62.54 4.48
C ASP A 35 -17.81 -63.67 5.51
N SER A 36 -18.88 -63.61 6.29
CA SER A 36 -19.24 -64.66 7.27
C SER A 36 -20.51 -65.39 6.83
N GLU A 37 -20.45 -66.73 6.79
CA GLU A 37 -21.59 -67.63 6.51
C GLU A 37 -22.75 -67.37 7.49
N SER A 38 -23.64 -66.45 7.14
CA SER A 38 -24.91 -66.22 7.84
C SER A 38 -26.07 -66.49 6.87
N SER A 39 -27.16 -67.06 7.40
CA SER A 39 -28.31 -67.52 6.63
C SER A 39 -28.95 -66.37 5.81
N PRO A 40 -29.31 -66.60 4.53
CA PRO A 40 -29.75 -65.55 3.61
C PRO A 40 -31.07 -64.85 3.99
N SER A 41 -31.81 -65.36 4.97
CA SER A 41 -33.05 -64.73 5.46
C SER A 41 -32.82 -63.61 6.48
N ASP A 42 -31.75 -63.67 7.27
CA ASP A 42 -31.48 -62.63 8.29
C ASP A 42 -30.78 -61.40 7.67
N SER A 43 -29.97 -61.62 6.63
CA SER A 43 -29.28 -60.55 5.89
C SER A 43 -30.24 -59.67 5.06
N GLN A 44 -31.34 -60.24 4.57
CA GLN A 44 -32.34 -59.49 3.79
C GLN A 44 -33.18 -58.55 4.66
N GLY A 45 -33.47 -58.94 5.91
CA GLY A 45 -34.14 -58.08 6.90
C GLY A 45 -33.27 -56.88 7.29
N LEU A 46 -32.00 -57.12 7.60
CA LEU A 46 -31.03 -56.08 7.95
C LEU A 46 -30.78 -55.09 6.81
N LEU A 47 -30.72 -55.56 5.55
CA LEU A 47 -30.60 -54.68 4.39
C LEU A 47 -31.83 -53.79 4.20
N ARG A 48 -33.03 -54.31 4.46
CA ARG A 48 -34.28 -53.54 4.38
C ARG A 48 -34.35 -52.47 5.46
N ASP A 49 -33.97 -52.81 6.69
CA ASP A 49 -33.94 -51.87 7.81
C ASP A 49 -32.87 -50.79 7.61
N CYS A 50 -31.71 -51.17 7.05
CA CYS A 50 -30.66 -50.22 6.67
C CYS A 50 -31.14 -49.28 5.55
N GLY A 51 -31.85 -49.80 4.55
CA GLY A 51 -32.46 -48.98 3.49
C GLY A 51 -33.48 -47.97 4.01
N LEU A 52 -34.36 -48.38 4.93
CA LEU A 52 -35.35 -47.49 5.56
C LEU A 52 -34.70 -46.43 6.45
N PHE A 53 -33.66 -46.81 7.20
CA PHE A 53 -32.90 -45.88 8.01
C PHE A 53 -32.17 -44.84 7.15
N LEU A 54 -31.53 -45.27 6.06
CA LEU A 54 -30.89 -44.39 5.10
C LEU A 54 -31.89 -43.41 4.47
N GLN A 55 -33.05 -43.91 4.04
CA GLN A 55 -34.09 -43.07 3.44
C GLN A 55 -34.58 -42.00 4.42
N SER A 56 -34.97 -42.40 5.63
CA SER A 56 -35.45 -41.48 6.67
C SER A 56 -34.41 -40.41 7.02
N ARG A 57 -33.12 -40.77 6.99
CA ARG A 57 -32.03 -39.86 7.34
C ARG A 57 -31.66 -38.92 6.18
N VAL A 58 -31.78 -39.38 4.93
CA VAL A 58 -31.64 -38.52 3.74
C VAL A 58 -32.79 -37.51 3.65
N GLU A 59 -34.03 -37.93 3.90
CA GLU A 59 -35.19 -37.02 3.95
C GLU A 59 -35.01 -35.93 5.03
N LYS A 60 -34.44 -36.30 6.18
CA LYS A 60 -34.10 -35.34 7.24
C LYS A 60 -33.02 -34.33 6.81
N ILE A 61 -31.94 -34.77 6.17
CA ILE A 61 -30.89 -33.87 5.66
C ILE A 61 -31.47 -32.90 4.62
N VAL A 62 -32.32 -33.39 3.70
CA VAL A 62 -32.96 -32.54 2.68
C VAL A 62 -33.87 -31.49 3.33
N SER A 63 -34.62 -31.86 4.37
CA SER A 63 -35.44 -30.93 5.15
C SER A 63 -34.58 -29.90 5.88
N ASP A 64 -33.48 -30.32 6.52
CA ASP A 64 -32.58 -29.44 7.28
C ASP A 64 -31.80 -28.47 6.36
N CYS A 65 -31.60 -28.82 5.07
CA CYS A 65 -30.91 -27.98 4.09
C CYS A 65 -31.84 -27.08 3.25
N SER A 66 -33.16 -27.17 3.41
CA SER A 66 -34.14 -26.41 2.61
C SER A 66 -34.07 -24.89 2.89
N ASP A 67 -33.69 -24.48 4.09
CA ASP A 67 -33.52 -23.07 4.48
C ASP A 67 -32.24 -22.42 3.92
N VAL A 68 -31.23 -23.21 3.56
CA VAL A 68 -29.94 -22.69 3.06
C VAL A 68 -30.10 -22.12 1.64
N GLY A 69 -31.10 -22.58 0.89
CA GLY A 69 -31.47 -22.02 -0.41
C GLY A 69 -32.37 -20.77 -0.35
N LEU A 70 -32.72 -20.28 0.85
CA LEU A 70 -33.63 -19.15 1.08
C LEU A 70 -32.95 -17.89 1.61
N LEU A 71 -31.61 -17.84 1.70
CA LEU A 71 -30.87 -16.56 1.78
C LEU A 71 -31.05 -15.85 0.43
N GLY A 72 -32.22 -15.23 0.29
CA GLY A 72 -32.78 -14.83 -0.99
C GLY A 72 -31.93 -13.75 -1.65
N ASP A 73 -31.95 -13.78 -2.98
CA ASP A 73 -31.34 -12.77 -3.87
C ASP A 73 -31.63 -11.31 -3.43
N GLN A 74 -32.69 -11.08 -2.66
CA GLN A 74 -33.06 -9.80 -2.06
C GLN A 74 -32.03 -9.22 -1.08
N ASP A 75 -31.33 -10.04 -0.28
CA ASP A 75 -30.35 -9.52 0.67
C ASP A 75 -29.08 -9.08 -0.07
N PHE A 76 -28.68 -9.81 -1.10
CA PHE A 76 -27.54 -9.45 -1.95
C PHE A 76 -27.78 -8.16 -2.74
N GLU A 77 -28.97 -8.00 -3.30
CA GLU A 77 -29.34 -6.78 -4.03
C GLU A 77 -29.33 -5.54 -3.13
N ALA A 78 -29.77 -5.66 -1.87
CA ALA A 78 -29.73 -4.59 -0.89
C ALA A 78 -28.29 -4.17 -0.54
N TYR A 79 -27.38 -5.14 -0.37
CA TYR A 79 -25.96 -4.84 -0.16
C TYR A 79 -25.31 -4.18 -1.38
N LEU A 80 -25.63 -4.66 -2.59
CA LEU A 80 -25.10 -4.08 -3.82
C LEU A 80 -25.55 -2.62 -3.99
N GLY A 81 -26.83 -2.32 -3.75
CA GLY A 81 -27.37 -0.97 -3.80
C GLY A 81 -26.74 -0.03 -2.77
N HIS A 82 -26.43 -0.54 -1.56
CA HIS A 82 -25.70 0.23 -0.56
C HIS A 82 -24.28 0.59 -1.01
N PHE A 83 -23.55 -0.37 -1.61
CA PHE A 83 -22.21 -0.13 -2.15
C PHE A 83 -22.20 0.88 -3.30
N GLU A 84 -23.18 0.81 -4.23
CA GLU A 84 -23.30 1.79 -5.31
C GLU A 84 -23.57 3.21 -4.77
N GLN A 85 -24.36 3.32 -3.70
CA GLN A 85 -24.65 4.59 -3.07
C GLN A 85 -23.41 5.17 -2.36
N GLU A 86 -22.65 4.35 -1.62
CA GLU A 86 -21.39 4.78 -1.02
C GLU A 86 -20.37 5.20 -2.08
N LEU A 87 -20.23 4.43 -3.16
CA LEU A 87 -19.33 4.76 -4.27
C LEU A 87 -19.68 6.11 -4.89
N SER A 88 -20.97 6.34 -5.20
CA SER A 88 -21.46 7.61 -5.74
C SER A 88 -21.19 8.79 -4.80
N SER A 89 -21.32 8.58 -3.48
CA SER A 89 -21.01 9.59 -2.47
C SER A 89 -19.52 9.94 -2.46
N VAL A 90 -18.65 8.92 -2.48
CA VAL A 90 -17.19 9.11 -2.46
C VAL A 90 -16.72 9.80 -3.74
N GLU A 91 -17.28 9.46 -4.89
CA GLU A 91 -16.96 10.13 -6.17
C GLU A 91 -17.36 11.61 -6.15
N ALA A 92 -18.53 11.94 -5.60
CA ALA A 92 -18.98 13.32 -5.46
C ALA A 92 -18.07 14.13 -4.50
N ASP A 93 -17.69 13.54 -3.37
CA ASP A 93 -16.77 14.16 -2.43
C ASP A 93 -15.37 14.33 -3.03
N SER A 94 -14.88 13.35 -3.79
CA SER A 94 -13.61 13.43 -4.51
C SER A 94 -13.62 14.57 -5.53
N ALA A 95 -14.68 14.70 -6.32
CA ALA A 95 -14.84 15.79 -7.28
C ALA A 95 -14.87 17.15 -6.58
N LYS A 96 -15.55 17.24 -5.43
CA LYS A 96 -15.58 18.46 -4.62
C LYS A 96 -14.18 18.83 -4.10
N VAL A 97 -13.47 17.89 -3.48
CA VAL A 97 -12.10 18.11 -2.99
C VAL A 97 -11.17 18.53 -4.13
N SER A 98 -11.28 17.88 -5.29
CA SER A 98 -10.51 18.24 -6.49
C SER A 98 -10.77 19.70 -6.91
N SER A 99 -12.03 20.13 -6.92
CA SER A 99 -12.39 21.52 -7.25
C SER A 99 -11.87 22.53 -6.21
N GLU A 100 -11.84 22.18 -4.92
CA GLU A 100 -11.29 23.02 -3.85
C GLU A 100 -9.77 23.17 -3.99
N ILE A 101 -9.06 22.08 -4.32
CA ILE A 101 -7.62 22.12 -4.59
C ILE A 101 -7.31 23.03 -5.77
N GLU A 102 -8.05 22.90 -6.89
CA GLU A 102 -7.86 23.75 -8.06
C GLU A 102 -8.15 25.23 -7.74
N GLY A 103 -9.18 25.49 -6.94
CA GLY A 103 -9.47 26.82 -6.41
C GLY A 103 -8.31 27.39 -5.59
N LEU A 104 -7.74 26.56 -4.69
CA LEU A 104 -6.63 26.97 -3.84
C LEU A 104 -5.36 27.26 -4.65
N ILE A 105 -5.02 26.40 -5.62
CA ILE A 105 -3.90 26.61 -6.54
C ILE A 105 -4.06 27.94 -7.27
N ARG A 106 -5.23 28.19 -7.86
CA ARG A 106 -5.50 29.44 -8.58
C ARG A 106 -5.40 30.67 -7.67
N THR A 107 -5.96 30.61 -6.46
CA THR A 107 -5.83 31.74 -5.51
C THR A 107 -4.40 31.95 -5.04
N HIS A 108 -3.62 30.87 -4.88
CA HIS A 108 -2.21 30.94 -4.54
C HIS A 108 -1.43 31.56 -5.69
N GLU A 109 -1.59 31.07 -6.92
CA GLU A 109 -0.90 31.60 -8.11
C GLU A 109 -1.29 33.05 -8.39
N GLU A 110 -2.58 33.37 -8.43
CA GLU A 110 -3.05 34.74 -8.70
C GLU A 110 -2.68 35.70 -7.57
N GLY A 111 -2.87 35.30 -6.30
CA GLY A 111 -2.62 36.15 -5.14
C GLY A 111 -1.12 36.35 -4.85
N PHE A 112 -0.32 35.29 -4.93
CA PHE A 112 1.13 35.34 -4.70
C PHE A 112 1.83 36.08 -5.83
N VAL A 113 1.54 35.75 -7.09
CA VAL A 113 2.16 36.42 -8.24
C VAL A 113 1.78 37.88 -8.28
N PHE A 114 0.53 38.25 -7.99
CA PHE A 114 0.12 39.66 -7.99
C PHE A 114 0.73 40.45 -6.83
N ALA A 115 0.81 39.88 -5.63
CA ALA A 115 1.40 40.55 -4.48
C ALA A 115 2.91 40.76 -4.64
N ASP A 116 3.65 39.74 -5.06
CA ASP A 116 5.10 39.83 -5.25
C ASP A 116 5.46 40.68 -6.47
N PHE A 117 4.69 40.60 -7.55
CA PHE A 117 4.91 41.45 -8.73
C PHE A 117 4.69 42.94 -8.39
N ASN A 118 3.65 43.27 -7.64
CA ASN A 118 3.41 44.66 -7.23
C ASN A 118 4.49 45.16 -6.27
N ARG A 119 4.91 44.34 -5.31
CA ARG A 119 5.99 44.68 -4.38
C ARG A 119 7.30 44.90 -5.12
N LEU A 120 7.65 44.02 -6.06
CA LEU A 120 8.81 44.19 -6.92
C LEU A 120 8.74 45.48 -7.75
N ASN A 121 7.56 45.81 -8.29
CA ASN A 121 7.37 47.04 -9.07
C ASN A 121 7.53 48.32 -8.22
N VAL A 122 7.07 48.28 -6.95
CA VAL A 122 7.30 49.36 -5.98
C VAL A 122 8.79 49.50 -5.66
N ASP A 123 9.49 48.39 -5.40
CA ASP A 123 10.91 48.38 -5.09
C ASP A 123 11.75 48.91 -6.27
N ILE A 124 11.42 48.53 -7.51
CA ILE A 124 12.05 49.06 -8.73
C ILE A 124 11.80 50.57 -8.86
N GLY A 125 10.56 51.03 -8.62
CA GLY A 125 10.22 52.45 -8.65
C GLY A 125 11.03 53.26 -7.63
N GLN A 126 11.17 52.75 -6.40
CA GLN A 126 11.95 53.39 -5.35
C GLN A 126 13.45 53.41 -5.67
N LEU A 127 13.99 52.34 -6.25
CA LEU A 127 15.36 52.28 -6.70
C LEU A 127 15.63 53.30 -7.81
N LYS A 128 14.70 53.46 -8.76
CA LYS A 128 14.79 54.46 -9.83
C LYS A 128 14.84 55.88 -9.27
N CYS A 129 13.96 56.22 -8.33
CA CYS A 129 13.98 57.53 -7.66
C CYS A 129 15.28 57.76 -6.88
N SER A 130 15.82 56.71 -6.25
CA SER A 130 17.10 56.81 -5.52
C SER A 130 18.28 57.03 -6.48
N LEU A 131 18.26 56.39 -7.65
CA LEU A 131 19.27 56.58 -8.70
C LEU A 131 19.22 58.00 -9.28
N GLU A 132 18.02 58.50 -9.57
CA GLU A 132 17.80 59.88 -10.05
C GLU A 132 18.28 60.91 -9.01
N PHE A 133 18.06 60.65 -7.72
CA PHE A 133 18.55 61.49 -6.62
C PHE A 133 20.08 61.49 -6.51
N VAL A 134 20.72 60.33 -6.63
CA VAL A 134 22.20 60.23 -6.64
C VAL A 134 22.78 60.93 -7.86
N GLY A 135 22.19 60.75 -9.04
CA GLY A 135 22.61 61.44 -10.26
C GLY A 135 22.48 62.97 -10.17
N LEU A 136 21.44 63.48 -9.49
CA LEU A 136 21.28 64.92 -9.21
C LEU A 136 22.31 65.43 -8.21
N GLN A 137 22.62 64.67 -7.16
CA GLN A 137 23.64 65.02 -6.18
C GLN A 137 25.04 65.06 -6.79
N ASP A 138 25.34 64.14 -7.69
CA ASP A 138 26.64 64.11 -8.39
C ASP A 138 26.77 65.31 -9.33
N LEU A 139 25.69 65.71 -10.02
CA LEU A 139 25.65 66.91 -10.86
C LEU A 139 25.79 68.22 -10.04
N GLU A 140 25.26 68.25 -8.82
CA GLU A 140 25.33 69.41 -7.92
C GLU A 140 26.73 69.54 -7.29
N LYS A 141 27.37 68.42 -6.95
CA LYS A 141 28.78 68.37 -6.51
C LYS A 141 29.75 68.74 -7.63
N GLU A 142 29.46 68.37 -8.88
CA GLU A 142 30.23 68.78 -10.05
C GLU A 142 30.15 70.30 -10.30
N LYS A 143 28.97 70.92 -10.07
CA LYS A 143 28.80 72.37 -10.18
C LYS A 143 29.44 73.18 -9.05
N LEU A 144 29.50 72.65 -7.84
CA LEU A 144 30.21 73.27 -6.71
C LEU A 144 31.74 73.09 -6.79
N GLY A 145 32.23 72.08 -7.52
CA GLY A 145 33.65 71.87 -7.79
C GLY A 145 34.21 72.64 -8.99
N ALA A 146 33.35 73.29 -9.80
CA ALA A 146 33.75 73.90 -11.08
C ALA A 146 34.39 75.30 -10.98
N ASP A 147 34.61 75.84 -9.77
CA ASP A 147 35.31 77.14 -9.58
C ASP A 147 36.78 76.98 -9.14
N ALA A 148 37.36 75.79 -9.24
CA ALA A 148 38.79 75.59 -9.00
C ALA A 148 39.40 74.63 -10.05
N ASP A 149 39.95 75.26 -11.10
CA ASP A 149 41.04 74.81 -11.97
C ASP A 149 41.17 73.33 -12.40
N TYR A 150 41.07 73.16 -13.73
CA TYR A 150 41.94 72.34 -14.59
C TYR A 150 42.08 70.83 -14.30
N LEU A 151 41.53 69.99 -15.19
CA LEU A 151 42.27 69.05 -16.07
C LEU A 151 41.34 67.98 -16.65
N THR A 152 41.28 67.95 -17.98
CA THR A 152 41.24 66.76 -18.85
C THR A 152 40.71 65.45 -18.25
N TYR A 153 39.44 65.11 -18.46
CA TYR A 153 38.98 63.71 -18.32
C TYR A 153 38.00 63.36 -19.43
N GLY A 154 38.55 63.11 -20.62
CA GLY A 154 37.81 62.72 -21.81
C GLY A 154 38.01 61.25 -22.21
N LYS A 155 38.25 60.32 -21.26
CA LYS A 155 38.61 58.95 -21.65
C LYS A 155 37.99 57.78 -20.87
N ASP A 156 37.27 58.00 -19.78
CA ASP A 156 36.95 56.89 -18.86
C ASP A 156 35.47 56.45 -18.84
N GLN A 157 34.57 57.12 -19.58
CA GLN A 157 33.17 56.67 -19.69
C GLN A 157 33.02 55.35 -20.49
N SER A 158 33.96 55.08 -21.41
CA SER A 158 34.01 53.84 -22.20
C SER A 158 34.22 52.61 -21.32
N ASP A 159 35.14 52.70 -20.35
CA ASP A 159 35.50 51.58 -19.48
C ASP A 159 34.43 51.31 -18.41
N LEU A 160 33.70 52.35 -17.98
CA LEU A 160 32.59 52.21 -17.03
C LEU A 160 31.37 51.51 -17.65
N MET A 161 31.07 51.76 -18.94
CA MET A 161 30.00 51.06 -19.67
C MET A 161 30.32 49.58 -19.88
N ASN A 162 31.57 49.26 -20.22
CA ASN A 162 32.03 47.89 -20.47
C ASN A 162 32.02 47.04 -19.17
N MET A 163 32.45 47.63 -18.05
CA MET A 163 32.37 47.01 -16.71
C MET A 163 30.94 46.64 -16.29
N ASN A 164 29.95 47.46 -16.63
CA ASN A 164 28.55 47.18 -16.32
C ASN A 164 27.96 46.08 -17.21
N GLU A 165 28.34 46.02 -18.48
CA GLU A 165 27.90 44.98 -19.42
C GLU A 165 28.46 43.60 -19.04
N ASP A 166 29.73 43.54 -18.60
CA ASP A 166 30.34 42.32 -18.08
C ASP A 166 29.71 41.87 -16.75
N LYS A 167 29.35 42.81 -15.87
CA LYS A 167 28.65 42.52 -14.62
C LYS A 167 27.24 41.96 -14.86
N PHE A 168 26.52 42.48 -15.86
CA PHE A 168 25.22 41.95 -16.27
C PHE A 168 25.33 40.53 -16.85
N LYS A 169 26.32 40.28 -17.72
CA LYS A 169 26.61 38.94 -18.25
C LYS A 169 26.95 37.95 -17.15
N LEU A 170 27.70 38.38 -16.13
CA LEU A 170 28.05 37.54 -14.98
C LEU A 170 26.79 37.12 -14.20
N LEU A 171 25.87 38.07 -13.97
CA LEU A 171 24.60 37.81 -13.27
C LEU A 171 23.65 36.91 -14.09
N GLU A 172 23.63 37.08 -15.41
CA GLU A 172 22.89 36.22 -16.35
C GLU A 172 23.40 34.77 -16.30
N LEU A 173 24.72 34.60 -16.29
CA LEU A 173 25.37 33.30 -16.18
C LEU A 173 25.11 32.65 -14.82
N GLU A 174 25.16 33.40 -13.73
CA GLU A 174 24.85 32.91 -12.38
C GLU A 174 23.39 32.44 -12.29
N ASN A 175 22.44 33.22 -12.84
CA ASN A 175 21.04 32.81 -12.95
C ASN A 175 20.85 31.56 -13.83
N GLN A 176 21.63 31.41 -14.91
CA GLN A 176 21.61 30.18 -15.70
C GLN A 176 22.17 28.98 -14.94
N ILE A 177 23.22 29.16 -14.14
CA ILE A 177 23.78 28.12 -13.28
C ILE A 177 22.74 27.67 -12.25
N ASP A 178 22.05 28.61 -11.61
CA ASP A 178 21.01 28.30 -10.62
C ASP A 178 19.84 27.53 -11.25
N LYS A 179 19.36 27.97 -12.42
CA LYS A 179 18.33 27.25 -13.19
C LYS A 179 18.79 25.83 -13.55
N ASN A 180 20.01 25.69 -14.06
CA ASN A 180 20.57 24.39 -14.41
C ASN A 180 20.73 23.49 -13.17
N HIS A 181 21.08 24.06 -12.02
CA HIS A 181 21.15 23.32 -10.76
C HIS A 181 19.77 22.77 -10.35
N ILE A 182 18.72 23.58 -10.42
CA ILE A 182 17.35 23.16 -10.11
C ILE A 182 16.90 22.03 -11.07
N VAL A 183 17.17 22.18 -12.37
CA VAL A 183 16.86 21.15 -13.37
C VAL A 183 17.63 19.86 -13.09
N LEU A 184 18.93 19.94 -12.80
CA LEU A 184 19.75 18.78 -12.45
C LEU A 184 19.22 18.05 -11.22
N LYS A 185 18.82 18.78 -10.18
CA LYS A 185 18.22 18.20 -8.97
C LYS A 185 16.91 17.49 -9.29
N SER A 186 16.05 18.12 -10.11
CA SER A 186 14.78 17.53 -10.54
C SER A 186 14.98 16.26 -11.39
N LEU A 187 16.01 16.23 -12.24
CA LEU A 187 16.38 15.05 -13.03
C LEU A 187 16.91 13.92 -12.15
N GLN A 188 17.72 14.21 -11.14
CA GLN A 188 18.17 13.22 -10.15
C GLN A 188 16.99 12.65 -9.37
N ASP A 189 16.06 13.49 -8.92
CA ASP A 189 14.85 13.04 -8.22
C ASP A 189 13.99 12.12 -9.11
N LEU A 190 13.89 12.44 -10.41
CA LEU A 190 13.18 11.60 -11.38
C LEU A 190 13.90 10.27 -11.63
N GLU A 191 15.23 10.28 -11.74
CA GLU A 191 16.05 9.07 -11.88
C GLU A 191 15.86 8.15 -10.67
N CYS A 192 15.84 8.70 -9.46
CA CYS A 192 15.53 7.96 -8.23
C CYS A 192 14.14 7.33 -8.28
N LYS A 193 13.12 8.06 -8.74
CA LYS A 193 11.75 7.55 -8.90
C LYS A 193 11.63 6.45 -9.96
N LEU A 194 12.39 6.54 -11.06
CA LEU A 194 12.44 5.50 -12.08
C LEU A 194 13.07 4.21 -11.55
N LYS A 195 14.21 4.32 -10.84
CA LYS A 195 14.82 3.16 -10.15
C LYS A 195 13.87 2.54 -9.12
N TRP A 196 13.03 3.36 -8.48
CA TRP A 196 12.00 2.87 -7.56
C TRP A 196 10.91 2.06 -8.27
N LEU A 197 10.41 2.53 -9.42
CA LEU A 197 9.43 1.79 -10.21
C LEU A 197 9.99 0.45 -10.68
N ASP A 198 11.21 0.46 -11.23
CA ASP A 198 11.88 -0.76 -11.71
C ASP A 198 12.12 -1.76 -10.57
N ALA A 199 12.51 -1.28 -9.38
CA ALA A 199 12.69 -2.13 -8.21
C ALA A 199 11.36 -2.70 -7.72
N THR A 200 10.30 -1.88 -7.68
CA THR A 200 8.95 -2.29 -7.23
C THR A 200 8.37 -3.35 -8.15
N GLU A 201 8.47 -3.18 -9.46
CA GLU A 201 8.04 -4.18 -10.46
C GLU A 201 8.79 -5.50 -10.27
N GLN A 202 10.11 -5.45 -10.07
CA GLN A 202 10.92 -6.64 -9.77
C GLN A 202 10.53 -7.33 -8.45
N PHE A 203 10.14 -6.57 -7.42
CA PHE A 203 9.65 -7.14 -6.16
C PHE A 203 8.29 -7.81 -6.35
N GLU A 204 7.34 -7.15 -7.00
CA GLU A 204 5.97 -7.69 -7.14
C GLU A 204 5.91 -8.90 -8.08
N ASP A 205 6.68 -8.89 -9.18
CA ASP A 205 6.77 -10.02 -10.11
C ASP A 205 7.42 -11.27 -9.49
N ALA A 206 8.35 -11.07 -8.55
CA ALA A 206 9.07 -12.17 -7.91
C ALA A 206 8.29 -12.87 -6.78
N PHE A 207 7.25 -12.23 -6.21
CA PHE A 207 6.58 -12.69 -4.99
C PHE A 207 5.04 -12.66 -5.05
N SER A 208 4.42 -13.84 -5.07
CA SER A 208 2.97 -13.94 -4.91
C SER A 208 2.53 -13.49 -3.50
N GLY A 209 1.66 -12.49 -3.42
CA GLY A 209 1.11 -12.00 -2.15
C GLY A 209 1.98 -10.96 -1.44
N LEU A 210 3.01 -10.43 -2.10
CA LEU A 210 3.77 -9.27 -1.64
C LEU A 210 3.26 -8.01 -2.36
N LYS A 211 3.16 -6.90 -1.64
CA LYS A 211 2.87 -5.58 -2.22
C LYS A 211 3.79 -4.55 -1.58
N VAL A 212 4.45 -3.71 -2.37
CA VAL A 212 5.22 -2.59 -1.80
C VAL A 212 4.24 -1.47 -1.42
N ILE A 213 4.23 -1.06 -0.15
CA ILE A 213 3.30 -0.04 0.37
C ILE A 213 3.94 1.36 0.29
N SER A 214 5.21 1.47 0.67
CA SER A 214 5.95 2.74 0.57
C SER A 214 7.44 2.49 0.44
N PHE A 215 8.14 3.46 -0.14
CA PHE A 215 9.59 3.52 -0.19
C PHE A 215 9.99 4.97 0.04
N GLU A 216 10.49 5.28 1.22
CA GLU A 216 10.89 6.63 1.61
C GLU A 216 12.37 6.61 1.99
N GLU A 217 13.19 7.39 1.29
CA GLU A 217 14.65 7.48 1.49
C GLU A 217 15.33 6.10 1.39
N ASN A 218 15.60 5.47 2.54
CA ASN A 218 16.23 4.16 2.69
C ASN A 218 15.29 3.11 3.31
N CYS A 219 14.00 3.41 3.47
CA CYS A 219 13.04 2.54 4.13
C CYS A 219 12.04 1.96 3.12
N ILE A 220 11.94 0.63 3.06
CA ILE A 220 10.92 -0.08 2.27
C ILE A 220 9.85 -0.60 3.22
N ARG A 221 8.58 -0.25 3.00
CA ARG A 221 7.45 -0.87 3.67
C ARG A 221 6.75 -1.84 2.73
N LEU A 222 6.62 -3.09 3.15
CA LEU A 222 6.05 -4.19 2.39
C LEU A 222 4.80 -4.73 3.10
N SER A 223 3.74 -5.00 2.34
CA SER A 223 2.60 -5.82 2.76
C SER A 223 2.85 -7.26 2.34
N LEU A 224 2.67 -8.20 3.26
CA LEU A 224 2.84 -9.62 3.04
C LEU A 224 1.56 -10.35 3.40
N ARG A 225 0.91 -10.89 2.37
CA ARG A 225 -0.18 -11.85 2.52
C ARG A 225 0.40 -13.25 2.54
N THR A 226 0.37 -13.89 3.71
CA THR A 226 0.87 -15.25 3.92
C THR A 226 -0.29 -16.23 4.05
N TYR A 227 -0.29 -17.29 3.25
CA TYR A 227 -1.29 -18.34 3.30
C TYR A 227 -0.94 -19.39 4.35
N ILE A 228 -1.85 -19.70 5.27
CA ILE A 228 -1.65 -20.71 6.31
C ILE A 228 -2.10 -22.07 5.76
N PRO A 229 -1.19 -23.04 5.55
CA PRO A 229 -1.57 -24.37 5.12
C PRO A 229 -2.30 -25.10 6.25
N LYS A 230 -3.54 -25.56 5.99
CA LYS A 230 -4.26 -26.46 6.91
C LYS A 230 -3.60 -27.84 6.87
N LEU A 231 -2.93 -28.22 7.95
CA LEU A 231 -2.31 -29.54 8.10
C LEU A 231 -3.41 -30.58 8.42
N LYS A 232 -4.14 -31.04 7.41
CA LYS A 232 -4.97 -32.26 7.50
C LYS A 232 -4.16 -33.42 6.93
N GLY A 233 -4.06 -34.50 7.70
CA GLY A 233 -3.15 -35.63 7.43
C GLY A 233 -3.10 -36.06 5.97
N LEU A 234 -1.86 -36.25 5.48
CA LEU A 234 -1.44 -37.00 4.29
C LEU A 234 -2.14 -36.75 2.93
N SER A 235 -3.02 -35.76 2.79
CA SER A 235 -3.58 -35.39 1.48
C SER A 235 -3.29 -33.92 1.16
N GLN A 236 -2.41 -33.71 0.18
CA GLN A 236 -2.28 -32.43 -0.53
C GLN A 236 -3.53 -32.24 -1.39
N GLN A 237 -4.64 -31.86 -0.78
CA GLN A 237 -5.76 -31.28 -1.49
C GLN A 237 -5.95 -29.87 -0.96
N ILE A 238 -5.46 -28.91 -1.74
CA ILE A 238 -5.69 -27.48 -1.53
C ILE A 238 -7.21 -27.29 -1.69
N THR A 239 -7.92 -27.30 -0.57
CA THR A 239 -9.35 -26.98 -0.52
C THR A 239 -9.49 -25.48 -0.26
N GLU A 240 -10.49 -24.86 -0.91
CA GLU A 240 -10.73 -23.42 -1.14
C GLU A 240 -10.87 -22.52 0.10
N ASP A 241 -10.56 -23.02 1.29
CA ASP A 241 -10.72 -22.30 2.54
C ASP A 241 -9.35 -22.08 3.21
N VAL A 242 -8.48 -21.36 2.49
CA VAL A 242 -7.11 -21.03 2.93
C VAL A 242 -7.17 -19.76 3.76
N LYS A 243 -7.00 -19.87 5.07
CA LYS A 243 -6.83 -18.69 5.94
C LYS A 243 -5.53 -17.99 5.54
N SER A 244 -5.62 -16.73 5.13
CA SER A 244 -4.45 -15.87 4.91
C SER A 244 -4.31 -14.87 6.05
N VAL A 245 -3.11 -14.69 6.55
CA VAL A 245 -2.74 -13.61 7.49
C VAL A 245 -1.94 -12.56 6.76
N ASN A 246 -2.19 -11.29 7.11
CA ASN A 246 -1.47 -10.15 6.56
C ASN A 246 -0.50 -9.64 7.61
N HIS A 247 0.74 -9.43 7.19
CA HIS A 247 1.79 -8.79 7.96
C HIS A 247 2.36 -7.64 7.15
N GLU A 248 2.90 -6.63 7.82
CA GLU A 248 3.71 -5.59 7.19
C GLU A 248 5.15 -5.70 7.66
N LEU A 249 6.10 -5.48 6.76
CA LEU A 249 7.52 -5.36 7.07
C LEU A 249 8.00 -3.97 6.75
N LEU A 250 8.68 -3.33 7.70
CA LEU A 250 9.46 -2.13 7.46
C LEU A 250 10.94 -2.52 7.43
N LEU A 251 11.55 -2.41 6.25
CA LEU A 251 12.95 -2.70 5.99
C LEU A 251 13.72 -1.38 5.91
N GLU A 252 14.70 -1.18 6.77
CA GLU A 252 15.64 -0.06 6.68
C GLU A 252 16.91 -0.56 5.97
N LEU A 253 17.32 0.11 4.90
CA LEU A 253 18.50 -0.19 4.11
C LEU A 253 19.67 0.71 4.48
N LEU A 254 20.89 0.22 4.30
CA LEU A 254 22.10 1.03 4.40
C LEU A 254 22.20 2.00 3.21
N GLU A 255 22.53 3.26 3.50
CA GLU A 255 22.62 4.31 2.49
C GLU A 255 23.64 3.94 1.38
N GLY A 256 23.16 3.90 0.14
CA GLY A 256 23.97 3.53 -1.02
C GLY A 256 24.16 2.02 -1.25
N THR A 257 23.59 1.15 -0.42
CA THR A 257 23.57 -0.31 -0.65
C THR A 257 22.15 -0.89 -0.55
N MET A 258 21.99 -2.16 -0.92
CA MET A 258 20.72 -2.91 -0.74
C MET A 258 20.78 -3.80 0.51
N ASP A 259 21.72 -3.52 1.43
CA ASP A 259 21.92 -4.32 2.64
C ASP A 259 20.95 -3.89 3.74
N LEU A 260 20.39 -4.87 4.44
CA LEU A 260 19.44 -4.65 5.53
C LEU A 260 20.13 -4.09 6.79
N SER A 261 19.78 -2.86 7.17
CA SER A 261 20.17 -2.20 8.43
C SER A 261 19.27 -2.62 9.58
N ASN A 262 17.95 -2.52 9.43
CA ASN A 262 16.99 -2.86 10.47
C ASN A 262 15.70 -3.40 9.86
N VAL A 263 14.94 -4.19 10.62
CA VAL A 263 13.65 -4.70 10.17
C VAL A 263 12.65 -4.73 11.33
N GLU A 264 11.46 -4.21 11.07
CA GLU A 264 10.30 -4.28 11.96
C GLU A 264 9.16 -5.02 11.27
N ILE A 265 8.39 -5.77 12.05
CA ILE A 265 7.24 -6.55 11.58
C ILE A 265 5.98 -6.13 12.34
N PHE A 266 4.87 -5.98 11.61
CA PHE A 266 3.58 -5.56 12.14
C PHE A 266 2.48 -6.55 11.72
N PRO A 267 1.64 -7.02 12.67
CA PRO A 267 1.83 -6.89 14.12
C PRO A 267 3.14 -7.56 14.58
N ASN A 268 3.70 -7.12 15.71
CA ASN A 268 4.93 -7.70 16.28
C ASN A 268 4.64 -9.00 17.03
N ASP A 269 3.92 -9.92 16.38
CA ASP A 269 3.53 -11.22 16.90
C ASP A 269 4.52 -12.32 16.48
N VAL A 270 5.40 -12.05 15.51
CA VAL A 270 6.37 -13.00 14.96
C VAL A 270 7.80 -12.52 15.21
N PHE A 271 8.59 -13.33 15.90
CA PHE A 271 10.01 -13.04 16.10
C PHE A 271 10.84 -13.37 14.84
N ILE A 272 11.47 -12.33 14.26
CA ILE A 272 12.26 -12.41 13.02
C ILE A 272 13.73 -12.00 13.19
N ARG A 273 14.18 -11.67 14.40
CA ARG A 273 15.53 -11.13 14.64
C ARG A 273 16.64 -12.11 14.23
N ASP A 274 16.41 -13.40 14.43
CA ASP A 274 17.34 -14.45 14.02
C ASP A 274 17.48 -14.54 12.49
N ILE A 275 16.41 -14.25 11.76
CA ILE A 275 16.42 -14.18 10.29
C ILE A 275 17.19 -12.93 9.83
N LEU A 276 17.00 -11.80 10.51
CA LEU A 276 17.73 -10.56 10.25
C LEU A 276 19.24 -10.73 10.50
N ASP A 277 19.62 -11.34 11.63
CA ASP A 277 21.03 -11.58 11.96
C ASP A 277 21.68 -12.55 10.94
N ALA A 278 20.93 -13.55 10.48
CA ALA A 278 21.38 -14.43 9.40
C ALA A 278 21.58 -13.68 8.07
N ALA A 279 20.66 -12.79 7.71
CA ALA A 279 20.77 -11.95 6.51
C ALA A 279 21.99 -11.02 6.57
N LYS A 280 22.24 -10.37 7.71
CA LYS A 280 23.40 -9.48 7.91
C LYS A 280 24.73 -10.22 7.90
N SER A 281 24.78 -11.43 8.44
CA SER A 281 26.01 -12.21 8.55
C SER A 281 26.49 -12.82 7.24
N SER A 282 25.65 -12.84 6.19
CA SER A 282 26.05 -13.31 4.87
C SER A 282 25.47 -12.45 3.75
N SER A 283 26.34 -11.73 3.05
CA SER A 283 26.03 -10.99 1.82
C SER A 283 25.52 -11.87 0.66
N LYS A 284 25.42 -13.19 0.86
CA LYS A 284 24.84 -14.14 -0.09
C LYS A 284 23.32 -14.23 0.01
N TYR A 285 22.73 -13.76 1.10
CA TYR A 285 21.27 -13.81 1.24
C TYR A 285 20.66 -12.60 0.57
N SER A 286 19.88 -12.86 -0.48
CA SER A 286 19.08 -11.84 -1.15
C SER A 286 17.89 -11.41 -0.28
N LEU A 287 17.34 -10.23 -0.56
CA LEU A 287 16.03 -9.80 -0.02
C LEU A 287 14.94 -10.86 -0.26
N GLN A 288 15.01 -11.56 -1.39
CA GLN A 288 14.15 -12.72 -1.68
C GLN A 288 14.22 -13.81 -0.62
N TRP A 289 15.43 -14.20 -0.24
CA TRP A 289 15.63 -15.20 0.80
C TRP A 289 15.05 -14.71 2.14
N PHE A 290 15.29 -13.44 2.48
CA PHE A 290 14.80 -12.84 3.71
C PHE A 290 13.27 -12.87 3.79
N VAL A 291 12.60 -12.34 2.76
CA VAL A 291 11.13 -12.31 2.66
C VAL A 291 10.52 -13.71 2.76
N THR A 292 11.08 -14.67 2.02
CA THR A 292 10.60 -16.06 2.04
C THR A 292 10.71 -16.66 3.45
N LYS A 293 11.81 -16.39 4.17
CA LYS A 293 12.00 -16.89 5.53
C LYS A 293 11.06 -16.24 6.53
N VAL A 294 10.73 -14.97 6.35
CA VAL A 294 9.71 -14.30 7.17
C VAL A 294 8.34 -14.92 6.91
N GLN A 295 7.94 -15.13 5.66
CA GLN A 295 6.67 -15.80 5.31
C GLN A 295 6.58 -17.23 5.88
N ASP A 296 7.66 -18.02 5.78
CA ASP A 296 7.76 -19.34 6.41
C ASP A 296 7.53 -19.27 7.93
N ARG A 297 8.07 -18.23 8.59
CA ARG A 297 7.94 -18.04 10.04
C ARG A 297 6.51 -17.64 10.41
N ILE A 298 5.91 -16.72 9.67
CA ILE A 298 4.50 -16.32 9.83
C ILE A 298 3.59 -17.54 9.68
N ALA A 299 3.77 -18.33 8.62
CA ALA A 299 2.98 -19.53 8.37
C ALA A 299 3.11 -20.56 9.50
N LYS A 300 4.30 -20.74 10.08
CA LYS A 300 4.52 -21.63 11.22
C LYS A 300 3.88 -21.12 12.51
N HIS A 301 4.03 -19.82 12.81
CA HIS A 301 3.49 -19.21 14.02
C HIS A 301 1.95 -19.33 14.06
N HIS A 302 1.30 -18.97 12.95
CA HIS A 302 -0.16 -18.99 12.83
C HIS A 302 -0.72 -20.39 12.51
N GLY A 303 0.08 -21.26 11.88
CA GLY A 303 -0.26 -22.67 11.69
C GLY A 303 -0.28 -23.45 13.01
N ALA A 304 0.69 -23.22 13.89
CA ALA A 304 0.80 -23.92 15.18
C ALA A 304 -0.28 -23.49 16.19
N THR A 305 -0.65 -22.20 16.21
CA THR A 305 -1.71 -21.68 17.08
C THR A 305 -3.09 -22.21 16.68
N SER A 306 -3.35 -22.48 15.40
CA SER A 306 -4.60 -23.11 14.95
C SER A 306 -4.77 -24.58 15.36
N GLY A 307 -3.68 -25.26 15.76
CA GLY A 307 -3.70 -26.64 16.24
C GLY A 307 -3.87 -26.79 17.76
N GLY A 308 -3.91 -25.68 18.51
CA GLY A 308 -3.99 -25.67 19.97
C GLY A 308 -5.41 -25.74 20.55
N GLU A 309 -6.44 -25.50 19.73
CA GLU A 309 -7.86 -25.60 20.14
C GLU A 309 -8.38 -27.03 19.97
N CYS A 310 -7.77 -27.98 20.67
CA CYS A 310 -8.34 -29.31 20.89
C CYS A 310 -7.74 -29.90 22.18
N LYS A 311 -8.19 -29.42 23.33
CA LYS A 311 -8.23 -30.19 24.58
C LYS A 311 -9.45 -29.77 25.40
#